data_AF-A0A847K5H1-F1
#
_entry.id   AF-A0A847K5H1-F1
#
_cell.length_a   1.000
_cell.length_b   1.000
_cell.length_c   1.000
_cell.angle_alpha   90.00
_cell.angle_beta   90.00
_cell.angle_gamma   90.00
#
_symmetry.space_group_name_H-M   'P 1'
#
loop_
_entity.id
_entity.type
_entity.pdbx_description
1 polymer ?
#
loop_
_entity_poly.entity_id
_entity_poly.type
_entity_poly.pdbx_seq_one_letter_code
_entity_poly.pdbx_strand_id
1 'polypeptide(L)'
;MIFNNVDIEKKFNGLKIISIKNHAIASYSSQTVENKGIVQAYCAIPDKREITVSILIKGSTEKGLQKTCYDFANWIIQSGKSKLIVKNQKEFFYFARCLKLDTPQFSGLSVRFTATMQCTDYRPYYCSSGKPAIDTAEELNNFTFAGKHCHNDFGLIFVPNKQDLLPKMELYKNKISGKEGTIRAVGNVLSEKQYSGDLYIVNKNNPDKLLTQSEIQARLDEVKYWLYKTDRERLIFDSNSSRYYLADIEKEVTVSYDKWANGVIDVNFTLQPYETSIEPFSVVENITTSGTISISNYVHSNFDTNFKLNVVNTGSTAINKFTLVVNATNDKVVIDLGKHSLSMIQGAVLEYDSEYCTAKLNNADCTKCVELTGYNPPIISVKGIEDGITCSVNNGATCEVTISGYERWL
;
A
#
# COMPACT_ATOMS: atom_id res chain seq x y z
N MET A 1 10.70 -23.05 35.04
CA MET A 1 11.34 -22.41 33.86
C MET A 1 11.83 -23.50 32.93
N ILE A 2 11.70 -23.32 31.62
CA ILE A 2 12.30 -24.22 30.64
C ILE A 2 13.46 -23.47 30.00
N PHE A 3 14.66 -24.05 30.01
CA PHE A 3 15.84 -23.45 29.39
C PHE A 3 16.58 -24.51 28.58
N ASN A 4 16.95 -24.18 27.33
CA ASN A 4 17.51 -25.14 26.39
C ASN A 4 16.63 -26.41 26.24
N ASN A 5 15.31 -26.20 26.11
CA ASN A 5 14.28 -27.25 26.06
C ASN A 5 14.20 -28.18 27.29
N VAL A 6 14.85 -27.84 28.39
CA VAL A 6 14.83 -28.60 29.64
C VAL A 6 14.03 -27.86 30.70
N ASP A 7 13.06 -28.52 31.33
CA ASP A 7 12.45 -28.03 32.56
C ASP A 7 13.44 -28.18 33.73
N ILE A 8 14.02 -27.07 34.17
CA ILE A 8 15.15 -27.09 35.10
C ILE A 8 14.78 -27.66 36.48
N GLU A 9 13.52 -27.51 36.90
CA GLU A 9 13.02 -28.06 38.17
C GLU A 9 12.78 -29.58 38.09
N LYS A 10 12.66 -30.13 36.88
CA LYS A 10 12.58 -31.58 36.66
C LYS A 10 13.96 -32.22 36.49
N LYS A 11 14.91 -31.50 35.88
CA LYS A 11 16.26 -32.01 35.64
C LYS A 11 17.10 -32.09 36.92
N PHE A 12 17.01 -31.10 37.79
CA PHE A 12 17.84 -31.01 39.00
C PHE A 12 16.98 -31.31 40.24
N ASN A 13 17.27 -32.43 40.90
CA ASN A 13 16.51 -32.85 42.06
C ASN A 13 16.60 -31.82 43.20
N GLY A 14 15.46 -31.51 43.82
CA GLY A 14 15.38 -30.54 44.91
C GLY A 14 15.50 -29.07 44.50
N LEU A 15 15.67 -28.76 43.21
CA LEU A 15 15.72 -27.38 42.69
C LEU A 15 14.30 -26.82 42.53
N LYS A 16 14.09 -25.61 43.04
CA LYS A 16 12.88 -24.82 42.89
C LYS A 16 13.21 -23.39 42.50
N ILE A 17 12.40 -22.82 41.63
CA ILE A 17 12.48 -21.40 41.29
C ILE A 17 11.59 -20.64 42.27
N ILE A 18 12.20 -19.71 43.01
CA ILE A 18 11.50 -18.93 44.03
C ILE A 18 10.84 -17.72 43.40
N SER A 19 11.56 -17.04 42.52
CA SER A 19 11.07 -15.84 41.86
C SER A 19 11.80 -15.62 40.54
N ILE A 20 11.13 -14.90 39.64
CA ILE A 20 11.69 -14.44 38.38
C ILE A 20 11.38 -12.96 38.31
N LYS A 21 12.42 -12.13 38.28
CA LYS A 21 12.31 -10.69 38.02
C LYS A 21 12.74 -10.43 36.58
N ASN A 22 11.95 -9.63 35.88
CA ASN A 22 12.21 -9.27 34.50
C ASN A 22 12.45 -7.75 34.44
N HIS A 23 13.67 -7.35 34.10
CA HIS A 23 14.08 -5.95 34.03
C HIS A 23 14.51 -5.60 32.60
N ALA A 24 13.89 -4.59 32.00
CA ALA A 24 14.38 -4.00 30.77
C ALA A 24 15.55 -3.07 31.12
N ILE A 25 16.74 -3.33 30.56
CA ILE A 25 17.85 -2.39 30.68
C ILE A 25 17.64 -1.34 29.60
N ALA A 26 17.61 -0.08 30.02
CA ALA A 26 17.03 1.05 29.30
C ALA A 26 17.82 1.53 28.06
N SER A 27 18.10 0.65 27.11
CA SER A 27 18.39 1.04 25.73
C SER A 27 17.63 0.14 24.76
N TYR A 28 16.78 0.76 23.96
CA TYR A 28 16.11 0.14 22.84
C TYR A 28 16.90 0.55 21.60
N SER A 29 17.41 -0.38 20.81
CA SER A 29 17.70 -0.07 19.41
C SER A 29 16.36 -0.05 18.70
N SER A 30 16.01 1.17 18.33
CA SER A 30 14.76 1.47 17.71
C SER A 30 14.93 1.45 16.19
N GLN A 31 14.30 0.52 15.48
CA GLN A 31 13.99 0.73 14.06
C GLN A 31 12.56 1.22 13.98
N THR A 32 12.40 2.54 14.05
CA THR A 32 11.13 3.21 13.78
C THR A 32 10.94 3.31 12.28
N VAL A 33 9.70 3.08 11.90
CA VAL A 33 9.20 3.38 10.59
C VAL A 33 8.23 4.53 10.80
N GLU A 34 8.64 5.73 10.38
CA GLU A 34 7.89 6.96 10.61
C GLU A 34 7.48 7.59 9.28
N ASN A 35 6.25 8.08 9.22
CA ASN A 35 5.79 8.98 8.16
C ASN A 35 5.21 10.24 8.81
N LYS A 36 5.79 11.41 8.53
CA LYS A 36 5.35 12.71 9.08
C LYS A 36 5.25 12.76 10.62
N GLY A 37 6.18 12.10 11.31
CA GLY A 37 6.19 12.03 12.78
C GLY A 37 5.14 11.08 13.38
N ILE A 38 4.41 10.34 12.54
CA ILE A 38 3.52 9.26 12.93
C ILE A 38 4.26 7.94 12.72
N VAL A 39 4.44 7.18 13.80
CA VAL A 39 5.07 5.86 13.78
C VAL A 39 4.11 4.88 13.09
N GLN A 40 4.43 4.48 11.85
CA GLN A 40 3.65 3.53 11.05
C GLN A 40 3.93 2.08 11.48
N ALA A 41 5.16 1.81 11.90
CA ALA A 41 5.57 0.57 12.53
C ALA A 41 6.81 0.83 13.39
N TYR A 42 7.05 0.02 14.41
CA TYR A 42 8.27 0.12 15.20
C TYR A 42 8.77 -1.26 15.62
N CYS A 43 10.03 -1.55 15.30
CA CYS A 43 10.77 -2.67 15.87
C CYS A 43 11.62 -2.18 17.03
N ALA A 44 11.18 -2.45 18.25
CA ALA A 44 12.03 -2.31 19.42
C ALA A 44 12.84 -3.59 19.58
N ILE A 45 14.14 -3.53 19.29
CA ILE A 45 15.06 -4.53 19.79
C ILE A 45 15.57 -3.99 21.13
N PRO A 46 15.12 -4.50 22.29
CA PRO A 46 15.80 -4.16 23.53
C PRO A 46 17.24 -4.67 23.41
N ASP A 47 18.21 -3.75 23.45
CA ASP A 47 19.62 -4.09 23.25
C ASP A 47 20.05 -5.16 24.24
N LYS A 48 19.51 -5.09 25.47
CA LYS A 48 19.72 -6.06 26.56
C LYS A 48 18.49 -6.09 27.47
N ARG A 49 17.93 -7.28 27.70
CA ARG A 49 16.96 -7.52 28.79
C ARG A 49 17.62 -8.39 29.85
N GLU A 50 17.43 -8.12 31.13
CA GLU A 50 17.94 -8.98 32.20
C GLU A 50 16.79 -9.69 32.92
N ILE A 51 16.85 -11.02 32.91
CA ILE A 51 15.96 -11.87 33.70
C ILE A 51 16.77 -12.43 34.85
N THR A 52 16.38 -12.05 36.06
CA THR A 52 16.99 -12.51 37.30
C THR A 52 16.14 -13.63 37.87
N VAL A 53 16.73 -14.81 38.03
CA VAL A 53 16.06 -16.02 38.51
C VAL A 53 16.62 -16.38 39.88
N SER A 54 15.79 -16.29 40.92
CA SER A 54 16.17 -16.74 42.26
C SER A 54 15.87 -18.22 42.42
N ILE A 55 16.89 -18.98 42.81
CA ILE A 55 16.87 -20.45 42.86
C ILE A 55 17.10 -20.92 44.29
N LEU A 56 16.33 -21.92 44.70
CA LEU A 56 16.51 -22.68 45.93
C LEU A 56 16.78 -24.14 45.57
N ILE A 57 17.86 -24.72 46.07
CA ILE A 57 18.10 -26.17 46.00
C ILE A 57 18.05 -26.73 47.42
N LYS A 58 17.32 -27.83 47.61
CA LYS A 58 17.27 -28.61 48.86
C LYS A 58 17.91 -29.98 48.65
N GLY A 59 18.77 -30.38 49.57
CA GLY A 59 19.45 -31.67 49.54
C GLY A 59 19.06 -32.56 50.73
N SER A 60 19.34 -33.85 50.63
CA SER A 60 19.27 -34.80 51.76
C SER A 60 20.60 -34.92 52.51
N THR A 61 21.71 -34.54 51.86
CA THR A 61 23.06 -34.52 52.43
C THR A 61 23.83 -33.29 51.92
N GLU A 62 24.81 -32.80 52.68
CA GLU A 62 25.63 -31.66 52.26
C GLU A 62 26.40 -31.95 50.96
N LYS A 63 26.98 -33.16 50.84
CA LYS A 63 27.72 -33.59 49.64
C LYS A 63 26.82 -33.65 48.40
N GLY A 64 25.58 -34.15 48.55
CA GLY A 64 24.60 -34.19 47.45
C GLY A 64 24.11 -32.80 47.04
N LEU A 65 23.95 -31.90 48.02
CA LEU A 65 23.58 -30.51 47.78
C LEU A 65 24.66 -29.76 46.98
N GLN A 66 25.93 -29.89 47.41
CA GLN A 66 27.07 -29.29 46.71
C GLN A 66 27.20 -29.81 45.28
N LYS A 67 27.07 -31.13 45.08
CA LYS A 67 27.10 -31.74 43.75
C LYS A 67 26.01 -31.18 42.83
N THR A 68 24.77 -31.12 43.32
CA THR A 68 23.64 -30.60 42.52
C THR A 68 23.84 -29.11 42.16
N CYS A 69 24.36 -28.32 43.08
CA CYS A 69 24.70 -26.91 42.84
C CYS A 69 25.77 -26.77 41.75
N TYR A 70 26.82 -27.60 41.81
CA TYR A 70 27.90 -27.62 40.82
C TYR A 70 27.41 -28.08 39.43
N ASP A 71 26.63 -29.15 39.37
CA ASP A 71 26.07 -29.69 38.13
C ASP A 71 25.13 -28.68 37.45
N PHE A 72 24.32 -27.96 38.25
CA PHE A 72 23.47 -26.88 37.73
C PHE A 72 24.30 -25.72 37.17
N ALA A 73 25.29 -25.25 37.93
CA ALA A 73 26.14 -24.12 37.53
C ALA A 73 26.89 -24.42 36.22
N ASN A 74 27.47 -25.61 36.11
CA ASN A 74 28.14 -26.04 34.88
C ASN A 74 27.16 -26.13 33.71
N TRP A 75 25.99 -26.76 33.92
CA TRP A 75 25.01 -26.94 32.86
C TRP A 75 24.47 -25.61 32.32
N ILE A 76 24.14 -24.66 33.19
CA ILE A 76 23.55 -23.38 32.77
C ILE A 76 24.55 -22.50 32.02
N ILE A 77 25.84 -22.58 32.37
CA ILE A 77 26.92 -21.89 31.67
C ILE A 77 27.19 -22.56 30.31
N GLN A 78 27.32 -23.89 30.28
CA GLN A 78 27.59 -24.66 29.05
C GLN A 78 26.46 -24.59 28.04
N SER A 79 25.21 -24.35 28.47
CA SER A 79 24.05 -24.22 27.59
C SER A 79 24.09 -22.97 26.69
N GLY A 80 25.02 -22.04 26.92
CA GLY A 80 25.24 -20.88 26.04
C GLY A 80 24.00 -19.99 25.87
N LYS A 81 23.85 -19.38 24.69
CA LYS A 81 22.63 -18.64 24.31
C LYS A 81 21.58 -19.65 23.84
N SER A 82 20.52 -19.81 24.62
CA SER A 82 19.50 -20.85 24.43
C SER A 82 18.08 -20.32 24.66
N LYS A 83 17.09 -21.05 24.16
CA LYS A 83 15.67 -20.73 24.36
C LYS A 83 15.29 -20.81 25.84
N LEU A 84 14.62 -19.78 26.35
CA LEU A 84 14.15 -19.62 27.72
C LEU A 84 12.63 -19.39 27.73
N ILE A 85 11.89 -20.22 28.45
CA ILE A 85 10.44 -20.09 28.66
C ILE A 85 10.18 -19.94 30.16
N VAL A 86 9.52 -18.86 30.54
CA VAL A 86 9.08 -18.62 31.92
C VAL A 86 7.69 -19.26 32.08
N LYS A 87 7.51 -20.17 33.04
CA LYS A 87 6.30 -21.03 33.17
C LYS A 87 4.98 -20.26 33.31
N ASN A 88 5.01 -19.00 33.77
CA ASN A 88 3.84 -18.13 33.91
C ASN A 88 3.61 -17.24 32.67
N GLN A 89 4.43 -17.38 31.64
CA GLN A 89 4.37 -16.69 30.35
C GLN A 89 4.45 -17.74 29.24
N LYS A 90 3.55 -18.74 29.26
CA LYS A 90 3.62 -19.97 28.43
C LYS A 90 3.58 -19.70 26.92
N GLU A 91 3.14 -18.52 26.52
CA GLU A 91 2.98 -18.10 25.12
C GLU A 91 4.28 -17.49 24.54
N PHE A 92 5.29 -17.23 25.37
CA PHE A 92 6.48 -16.48 24.97
C PHE A 92 7.79 -17.21 25.29
N PHE A 93 8.82 -16.94 24.49
CA PHE A 93 10.17 -17.40 24.77
C PHE A 93 11.19 -16.29 24.53
N TYR A 94 12.27 -16.31 25.31
CA TYR A 94 13.43 -15.44 25.14
C TYR A 94 14.59 -16.27 24.60
N PHE A 95 15.52 -15.67 23.86
CA PHE A 95 16.86 -16.24 23.73
C PHE A 95 17.72 -15.66 24.84
N ALA A 96 18.15 -16.51 25.77
CA ALA A 96 18.84 -16.10 26.97
C ALA A 96 20.19 -16.78 27.11
N ARG A 97 21.17 -16.07 27.67
CA ARG A 97 22.45 -16.60 28.10
C ARG A 97 22.64 -16.26 29.58
N CYS A 98 23.12 -17.22 30.37
CA CYS A 98 23.53 -16.93 31.74
C CYS A 98 24.76 -16.03 31.72
N LEU A 99 24.63 -14.82 32.26
CA LEU A 99 25.70 -13.84 32.32
C LEU A 99 26.45 -13.95 33.66
N LYS A 100 25.70 -14.18 34.75
CA LYS A 100 26.24 -14.23 36.10
C LYS A 100 25.45 -15.21 36.97
N LEU A 101 26.18 -15.93 37.82
CA LEU A 101 25.64 -16.64 38.98
C LEU A 101 26.21 -15.97 40.23
N ASP A 102 25.34 -15.61 41.17
CA ASP A 102 25.78 -15.08 42.47
C ASP A 102 26.36 -16.19 43.36
N THR A 103 27.19 -15.78 44.33
CA THR A 103 27.78 -16.70 45.30
C THR A 103 26.69 -17.45 46.07
N PRO A 104 26.71 -18.79 46.09
CA PRO A 104 25.70 -19.58 46.79
C PRO A 104 25.71 -19.35 48.31
N GLN A 105 24.53 -19.09 48.88
CA GLN A 105 24.31 -18.93 50.32
C GLN A 105 23.74 -20.22 50.91
N PHE A 106 24.53 -20.92 51.71
CA PHE A 106 24.14 -22.15 52.37
C PHE A 106 23.45 -21.89 53.71
N SER A 107 22.39 -22.65 53.99
CA SER A 107 21.71 -22.69 55.27
C SER A 107 21.25 -24.12 55.54
N GLY A 108 22.04 -24.85 56.32
CA GLY A 108 21.89 -26.29 56.52
C GLY A 108 21.86 -27.05 55.20
N LEU A 109 20.82 -27.87 54.98
CA LEU A 109 20.63 -28.67 53.76
C LEU A 109 19.93 -27.90 52.62
N SER A 110 20.08 -26.58 52.59
CA SER A 110 19.53 -25.73 51.53
C SER A 110 20.53 -24.70 51.05
N VAL A 111 20.44 -24.34 49.77
CA VAL A 111 21.26 -23.29 49.16
C VAL A 111 20.39 -22.35 48.32
N ARG A 112 20.66 -21.05 48.44
CA ARG A 112 20.03 -20.01 47.62
C ARG A 112 21.07 -19.26 46.82
N PHE A 113 20.74 -18.97 45.57
CA PHE A 113 21.53 -18.09 44.72
C PHE A 113 20.65 -17.54 43.61
N THR A 114 21.21 -16.57 42.89
CA THR A 114 20.53 -15.88 41.81
C THR A 114 21.31 -16.07 40.52
N ALA A 115 20.58 -16.40 39.45
CA ALA A 115 21.12 -16.41 38.09
C ALA A 115 20.62 -15.18 37.33
N THR A 116 21.54 -14.38 36.80
CA THR A 116 21.22 -13.26 35.91
C THR A 116 21.40 -13.70 34.46
N MET A 117 20.30 -13.69 33.73
CA MET A 117 20.22 -14.09 32.34
C MET A 117 20.09 -12.84 31.47
N GLN A 118 21.02 -12.65 30.53
CA GLN A 118 20.84 -11.68 29.47
C GLN A 118 19.92 -12.28 28.42
N CYS A 119 18.86 -11.57 28.05
CA CYS A 119 17.79 -12.01 27.18
C CYS A 119 17.62 -11.04 26.00
N THR A 120 17.24 -11.58 24.85
CA THR A 120 16.76 -10.81 23.69
C THR A 120 15.25 -11.08 23.53
N ASP A 121 14.45 -10.02 23.43
CA ASP A 121 12.99 -10.04 23.20
C ASP A 121 12.70 -9.63 21.74
N TYR A 122 11.75 -10.30 21.08
CA TYR A 122 11.45 -10.12 19.64
C TYR A 122 9.96 -9.82 19.37
N ARG A 123 9.23 -9.24 20.34
CA ARG A 123 7.78 -9.00 20.23
C ARG A 123 7.42 -7.62 19.63
N PRO A 124 6.30 -7.48 18.88
CA PRO A 124 5.73 -6.19 18.45
C PRO A 124 4.89 -5.53 19.57
N TYR A 125 4.87 -4.19 19.67
CA TYR A 125 4.14 -3.43 20.71
C TYR A 125 3.47 -2.14 20.19
N TYR A 126 2.35 -1.75 20.81
CA TYR A 126 1.71 -0.43 20.67
C TYR A 126 2.23 0.58 21.70
N CYS A 127 2.68 1.76 21.26
CA CYS A 127 3.27 2.78 22.15
C CYS A 127 2.26 3.58 22.99
N SER A 128 0.97 3.63 22.63
CA SER A 128 -0.03 4.32 23.46
C SER A 128 -0.33 3.58 24.78
N SER A 129 -0.12 2.26 24.81
CA SER A 129 -0.57 1.38 25.89
C SER A 129 0.53 0.50 26.51
N GLY A 130 1.72 0.43 25.90
CA GLY A 130 2.80 -0.46 26.36
C GLY A 130 2.43 -1.95 26.27
N LYS A 131 1.42 -2.29 25.46
CA LYS A 131 0.93 -3.66 25.26
C LYS A 131 1.43 -4.23 23.93
N PRO A 132 1.55 -5.56 23.80
CA PRO A 132 1.85 -6.21 22.53
C PRO A 132 0.85 -5.79 21.46
N ALA A 133 1.29 -5.73 20.19
CA ALA A 133 0.43 -5.37 19.08
C ALA A 133 -0.55 -6.51 18.76
N ILE A 134 -1.68 -6.51 19.48
CA ILE A 134 -2.81 -7.41 19.25
C ILE A 134 -3.96 -6.52 18.81
N ASP A 135 -4.34 -6.63 17.54
CA ASP A 135 -5.56 -6.11 16.92
C ASP A 135 -5.87 -4.61 17.12
N THR A 136 -5.54 -3.79 16.12
CA THR A 136 -6.49 -2.85 15.48
C THR A 136 -5.88 -2.32 14.18
N ALA A 137 -6.53 -2.60 13.06
CA ALA A 137 -6.04 -2.39 11.69
C ALA A 137 -6.29 -0.98 11.11
N GLU A 138 -6.65 0.02 11.92
CA GLU A 138 -7.14 1.32 11.42
C GLU A 138 -6.06 2.37 11.10
N GLU A 139 -4.78 2.12 11.36
CA GLU A 139 -3.72 3.16 11.24
C GLU A 139 -2.60 2.85 10.21
N LEU A 140 -2.70 1.78 9.43
CA LEU A 140 -1.65 1.41 8.47
C LEU A 140 -1.96 1.95 7.06
N ASN A 141 -1.13 2.87 6.54
CA ASN A 141 -1.21 3.38 5.16
C ASN A 141 -0.68 2.35 4.14
N ASN A 142 -1.38 1.23 3.97
CA ASN A 142 -1.05 0.20 3.00
C ASN A 142 -1.64 0.53 1.61
N PHE A 143 -1.53 -0.42 0.68
CA PHE A 143 -2.06 -0.26 -0.67
C PHE A 143 -2.52 -1.58 -1.28
N THR A 144 -3.38 -1.44 -2.28
CA THR A 144 -3.76 -2.47 -3.23
C THR A 144 -3.12 -2.18 -4.58
N PHE A 145 -2.40 -3.15 -5.13
CA PHE A 145 -1.79 -3.07 -6.46
C PHE A 145 -2.23 -4.27 -7.30
N ALA A 146 -2.59 -4.05 -8.57
CA ALA A 146 -3.06 -5.11 -9.47
C ALA A 146 -4.15 -6.01 -8.85
N GLY A 147 -5.07 -5.40 -8.09
CA GLY A 147 -6.20 -6.08 -7.44
C GLY A 147 -5.87 -6.88 -6.17
N LYS A 148 -4.62 -6.87 -5.70
CA LYS A 148 -4.23 -7.53 -4.43
C LYS A 148 -3.65 -6.54 -3.44
N HIS A 149 -4.01 -6.70 -2.18
CA HIS A 149 -3.66 -5.84 -1.07
C HIS A 149 -2.38 -6.33 -0.39
N CYS A 150 -1.41 -5.43 -0.19
CA CYS A 150 -0.07 -5.78 0.33
C CYS A 150 -0.15 -6.47 1.70
N HIS A 151 -0.93 -5.94 2.64
CA HIS A 151 -1.17 -6.55 3.94
C HIS A 151 -2.08 -7.78 3.90
N ASN A 152 -3.25 -7.68 3.28
CA ASN A 152 -4.25 -8.73 3.41
C ASN A 152 -3.88 -10.02 2.70
N ASP A 153 -3.28 -9.92 1.51
CA ASP A 153 -2.95 -11.08 0.68
C ASP A 153 -1.54 -11.62 0.97
N PHE A 154 -0.59 -10.74 1.34
CA PHE A 154 0.82 -11.11 1.48
C PHE A 154 1.40 -10.89 2.87
N GLY A 155 0.64 -10.34 3.82
CA GLY A 155 1.17 -10.00 5.14
C GLY A 155 2.36 -9.04 5.06
N LEU A 156 2.28 -8.03 4.19
CA LEU A 156 3.27 -6.97 4.10
C LEU A 156 2.77 -5.71 4.82
N ILE A 157 3.69 -4.94 5.36
CA ILE A 157 3.40 -3.58 5.84
C ILE A 157 4.17 -2.61 4.96
N PHE A 158 3.45 -1.69 4.32
CA PHE A 158 4.06 -0.69 3.46
C PHE A 158 4.41 0.58 4.21
N VAL A 159 5.55 1.15 3.84
CA VAL A 159 6.11 2.35 4.42
C VAL A 159 6.55 3.28 3.30
N PRO A 160 5.90 4.43 3.13
CA PRO A 160 6.34 5.40 2.13
C PRO A 160 7.66 6.07 2.55
N ASN A 161 8.61 6.08 1.63
CA ASN A 161 9.91 6.75 1.79
C ASN A 161 9.92 8.09 1.06
N LYS A 162 9.45 8.11 -0.19
CA LYS A 162 9.46 9.30 -1.04
C LYS A 162 8.26 9.30 -1.97
N GLN A 163 7.66 10.48 -2.13
CA GLN A 163 6.60 10.74 -3.10
C GLN A 163 6.85 12.08 -3.77
N ASP A 164 6.73 12.10 -5.10
CA ASP A 164 6.65 13.36 -5.82
C ASP A 164 5.27 13.99 -5.60
N LEU A 165 5.25 15.19 -5.03
CA LEU A 165 4.00 15.93 -4.78
C LEU A 165 3.34 16.37 -6.09
N LEU A 166 4.14 16.84 -7.04
CA LEU A 166 3.69 17.30 -8.35
C LEU A 166 4.43 16.54 -9.45
N PRO A 167 3.76 16.21 -10.55
CA PRO A 167 4.44 15.65 -11.71
C PRO A 167 5.36 16.71 -12.30
N LYS A 168 6.51 16.28 -12.81
CA LYS A 168 7.40 17.18 -13.55
C LYS A 168 6.68 17.63 -14.82
N MET A 169 6.67 18.93 -15.08
CA MET A 169 6.12 19.47 -16.32
C MET A 169 7.25 19.64 -17.35
N GLU A 170 7.15 18.96 -18.47
CA GLU A 170 8.04 19.17 -19.61
C GLU A 170 7.60 20.40 -20.38
N LEU A 171 8.40 21.46 -20.25
CA LEU A 171 8.17 22.75 -20.88
C LEU A 171 8.93 22.84 -22.20
N TYR A 172 8.20 22.96 -23.30
CA TYR A 172 8.79 23.29 -24.59
C TYR A 172 9.17 24.76 -24.63
N LYS A 173 10.47 25.04 -24.56
CA LYS A 173 11.03 26.40 -24.55
C LYS A 173 11.80 26.67 -25.84
N ASN A 174 11.38 27.69 -26.57
CA ASN A 174 12.06 28.15 -27.79
C ASN A 174 12.85 29.42 -27.50
N LYS A 175 14.13 29.42 -27.89
CA LYS A 175 14.95 30.64 -27.90
C LYS A 175 14.76 31.37 -29.23
N ILE A 176 14.56 32.68 -29.17
CA ILE A 176 14.61 33.53 -30.35
C ILE A 176 16.00 34.15 -30.42
N SER A 177 16.68 33.96 -31.55
CA SER A 177 18.01 34.53 -31.77
C SER A 177 17.99 36.05 -31.59
N GLY A 178 18.95 36.60 -30.85
CA GLY A 178 19.07 38.03 -30.59
C GLY A 178 18.09 38.60 -29.55
N LYS A 179 17.26 37.78 -28.89
CA LYS A 179 16.42 38.21 -27.76
C LYS A 179 16.80 37.47 -26.47
N GLU A 180 16.81 38.19 -25.37
CA GLU A 180 16.94 37.60 -24.05
C GLU A 180 15.64 36.87 -23.66
N GLY A 181 15.79 35.67 -23.11
CA GLY A 181 14.67 34.84 -22.65
C GLY A 181 14.23 33.74 -23.64
N THR A 182 13.13 33.07 -23.28
CA THR A 182 12.54 31.96 -24.05
C THR A 182 11.03 32.09 -24.11
N ILE A 183 10.43 31.75 -25.25
CA ILE A 183 8.98 31.61 -25.38
C ILE A 183 8.58 30.19 -25.02
N ARG A 184 7.46 30.02 -24.30
CA ARG A 184 6.85 28.71 -24.06
C ARG A 184 5.95 28.34 -25.23
N ALA A 185 6.17 27.18 -25.83
CA ALA A 185 5.24 26.61 -26.79
C ALA A 185 4.04 25.98 -26.06
N VAL A 186 2.91 25.85 -26.77
CA VAL A 186 1.71 25.17 -26.29
C VAL A 186 1.94 23.65 -26.34
N GLY A 187 1.35 22.90 -25.40
CA GLY A 187 1.47 21.43 -25.35
C GLY A 187 2.41 20.89 -24.28
N ASN A 188 2.47 21.51 -23.10
CA ASN A 188 3.25 20.97 -21.98
C ASN A 188 2.71 19.58 -21.61
N VAL A 189 3.61 18.63 -21.41
CA VAL A 189 3.26 17.26 -21.01
C VAL A 189 3.64 17.09 -19.54
N LEU A 190 2.75 16.46 -18.77
CA LEU A 190 3.05 16.07 -17.40
C LEU A 190 3.73 14.70 -17.44
N SER A 191 4.96 14.66 -16.93
CA SER A 191 5.70 13.42 -16.78
C SER A 191 5.15 12.58 -15.63
N GLU A 192 5.55 11.32 -15.60
CA GLU A 192 5.23 10.40 -14.51
C GLU A 192 5.79 10.89 -13.16
N LYS A 193 5.11 10.47 -12.09
CA LYS A 193 5.55 10.66 -10.70
C LYS A 193 6.29 9.42 -10.23
N GLN A 194 7.16 9.61 -9.25
CA GLN A 194 7.80 8.49 -8.55
C GLN A 194 7.22 8.38 -7.15
N TYR A 195 6.94 7.14 -6.75
CA TYR A 195 6.49 6.82 -5.40
C TYR A 195 7.24 5.59 -4.90
N SER A 196 8.05 5.76 -3.87
CA SER A 196 8.90 4.69 -3.35
C SER A 196 8.66 4.45 -1.87
N GLY A 197 8.86 3.21 -1.46
CA GLY A 197 8.73 2.82 -0.07
C GLY A 197 9.23 1.40 0.18
N ASP A 198 9.22 1.04 1.45
CA ASP A 198 9.69 -0.24 1.95
C ASP A 198 8.50 -1.12 2.34
N LEU A 199 8.49 -2.38 1.88
CA LEU A 199 7.52 -3.42 2.24
C LEU A 199 8.16 -4.38 3.25
N TYR A 200 7.66 -4.40 4.47
CA TYR A 200 8.15 -5.25 5.55
C TYR A 200 7.35 -6.55 5.60
N ILE A 201 8.04 -7.70 5.57
CA ILE A 201 7.38 -9.00 5.62
C ILE A 201 6.97 -9.33 7.05
N VAL A 202 5.67 -9.43 7.34
CA VAL A 202 5.18 -9.77 8.68
C VAL A 202 4.45 -11.11 8.71
N ASN A 203 4.44 -11.74 9.87
CA ASN A 203 3.64 -12.94 10.08
C ASN A 203 2.21 -12.53 10.47
N LYS A 204 1.35 -12.36 9.48
CA LYS A 204 -0.05 -11.95 9.68
C LYS A 204 -0.82 -12.88 10.63
N ASN A 205 -0.57 -14.19 10.57
CA ASN A 205 -1.31 -15.19 11.36
C ASN A 205 -0.79 -15.31 12.80
N ASN A 206 0.46 -14.90 13.04
CA ASN A 206 1.06 -14.90 14.36
C ASN A 206 2.12 -13.80 14.43
N PRO A 207 1.73 -12.55 14.74
CA PRO A 207 2.64 -11.40 14.78
C PRO A 207 3.84 -11.60 15.73
N ASP A 208 3.71 -12.49 16.71
CA ASP A 208 4.74 -12.81 17.71
C ASP A 208 5.77 -13.86 17.24
N LYS A 209 5.63 -14.41 16.03
CA LYS A 209 6.55 -15.42 15.49
C LYS A 209 7.20 -14.96 14.19
N LEU A 210 8.52 -15.07 14.15
CA LEU A 210 9.26 -15.02 12.89
C LEU A 210 8.79 -16.13 11.96
N LEU A 211 8.74 -15.79 10.68
CA LEU A 211 8.55 -16.79 9.64
C LEU A 211 9.82 -17.64 9.56
N THR A 212 9.65 -18.92 9.28
CA THR A 212 10.76 -19.78 8.91
C THR A 212 11.33 -19.33 7.55
N GLN A 213 12.59 -19.67 7.28
CA GLN A 213 13.22 -19.32 6.00
C GLN A 213 12.44 -19.86 4.79
N SER A 214 11.82 -21.04 4.91
CA SER A 214 10.96 -21.59 3.86
C SER A 214 9.69 -20.77 3.63
N GLU A 215 9.08 -20.26 4.70
CA GLU A 215 7.87 -19.42 4.61
C GLU A 215 8.20 -18.04 4.04
N ILE A 216 9.35 -17.46 4.42
CA ILE A 216 9.84 -16.20 3.84
C ILE A 216 10.06 -16.38 2.33
N GLN A 217 10.73 -17.46 1.91
CA GLN A 217 10.99 -17.71 0.50
C GLN A 217 9.70 -17.90 -0.31
N ALA A 218 8.75 -18.69 0.21
CA ALA A 218 7.45 -18.87 -0.44
C ALA A 218 6.70 -17.54 -0.58
N ARG A 219 6.73 -16.70 0.46
CA ARG A 219 6.13 -15.36 0.45
C ARG A 219 6.80 -14.46 -0.59
N LEU A 220 8.12 -14.49 -0.68
CA LEU A 220 8.87 -13.73 -1.67
C LEU A 220 8.51 -14.15 -3.09
N ASP A 221 8.30 -15.45 -3.34
CA ASP A 221 7.94 -15.94 -4.67
C ASP A 221 6.53 -15.50 -5.08
N GLU A 222 5.57 -15.48 -4.14
CA GLU A 222 4.24 -14.89 -4.35
C GLU A 222 4.31 -13.38 -4.64
N VAL A 223 5.11 -12.64 -3.87
CA VAL A 223 5.28 -11.20 -4.00
C VAL A 223 5.98 -10.84 -5.32
N LYS A 224 6.99 -11.61 -5.75
CA LYS A 224 7.64 -11.42 -7.06
C LYS A 224 6.62 -11.50 -8.19
N TYR A 225 5.77 -12.54 -8.19
CA TYR A 225 4.74 -12.71 -9.23
C TYR A 225 3.67 -11.60 -9.19
N TRP A 226 3.39 -11.09 -7.99
CA TRP A 226 2.45 -9.98 -7.81
C TRP A 226 3.01 -8.65 -8.32
N LEU A 227 4.26 -8.33 -7.99
CA LEU A 227 4.91 -7.08 -8.41
C LEU A 227 5.31 -7.11 -9.89
N TYR A 228 5.62 -8.29 -10.44
CA TYR A 228 5.98 -8.45 -11.84
C TYR A 228 4.73 -8.38 -12.73
N LYS A 229 4.53 -7.22 -13.37
CA LYS A 229 3.45 -6.95 -14.33
C LYS A 229 4.04 -6.44 -15.64
N THR A 230 3.44 -6.85 -16.76
CA THR A 230 3.86 -6.42 -18.11
C THR A 230 3.34 -5.05 -18.47
N ASP A 231 2.19 -4.69 -17.90
CA ASP A 231 1.46 -3.47 -18.17
C ASP A 231 1.23 -2.69 -16.87
N ARG A 232 0.77 -1.45 -17.03
CA ARG A 232 0.38 -0.60 -15.89
C ARG A 232 -0.87 -1.13 -15.23
N GLU A 233 -0.82 -1.15 -13.90
CA GLU A 233 -1.89 -1.67 -13.07
C GLU A 233 -2.39 -0.61 -12.09
N ARG A 234 -3.58 -0.84 -11.55
CA ARG A 234 -4.17 0.07 -10.57
C ARG A 234 -3.45 -0.03 -9.24
N LEU A 235 -3.00 1.11 -8.72
CA LEU A 235 -2.48 1.30 -7.38
C LEU A 235 -3.46 2.16 -6.57
N ILE A 236 -4.03 1.59 -5.51
CA ILE A 236 -5.00 2.23 -4.61
C ILE A 236 -4.39 2.29 -3.22
N PHE A 237 -4.31 3.48 -2.63
CA PHE A 237 -3.83 3.63 -1.26
C PHE A 237 -4.98 3.59 -0.26
N ASP A 238 -4.76 3.00 0.91
CA ASP A 238 -5.79 2.92 1.94
C ASP A 238 -6.17 4.31 2.48
N SER A 239 -5.24 5.25 2.43
CA SER A 239 -5.46 6.66 2.79
C SER A 239 -6.48 7.36 1.87
N ASN A 240 -6.68 6.85 0.66
CA ASN A 240 -7.68 7.33 -0.29
C ASN A 240 -8.20 6.19 -1.15
N SER A 241 -9.09 5.39 -0.58
CA SER A 241 -9.69 4.22 -1.22
C SER A 241 -10.68 4.56 -2.35
N SER A 242 -11.00 5.83 -2.59
CA SER A 242 -11.91 6.27 -3.65
C SER A 242 -11.22 6.48 -5.00
N ARG A 243 -9.87 6.44 -5.03
CA ARG A 243 -9.07 6.80 -6.19
C ARG A 243 -7.92 5.82 -6.41
N TYR A 244 -7.42 5.81 -7.63
CA TYR A 244 -6.27 5.00 -8.02
C TYR A 244 -5.29 5.78 -8.88
N TYR A 245 -4.03 5.37 -8.84
CA TYR A 245 -3.02 5.69 -9.85
C TYR A 245 -2.87 4.51 -10.81
N LEU A 246 -2.60 4.77 -12.08
CA LEU A 246 -2.01 3.75 -12.95
C LEU A 246 -0.51 3.73 -12.70
N ALA A 247 0.01 2.56 -12.32
CA ALA A 247 1.37 2.41 -11.85
C ALA A 247 2.04 1.18 -12.49
N ASP A 248 3.34 1.28 -12.71
CA ASP A 248 4.22 0.16 -13.03
C ASP A 248 5.46 0.22 -12.13
N ILE A 249 6.24 -0.86 -12.15
CA ILE A 249 7.49 -0.99 -11.39
C ILE A 249 8.60 -1.19 -12.43
N GLU A 250 9.23 -0.09 -12.82
CA GLU A 250 10.26 -0.11 -13.87
C GLU A 250 11.66 -0.42 -13.32
N LYS A 251 11.87 -0.23 -12.01
CA LYS A 251 13.17 -0.41 -11.36
C LYS A 251 13.28 -1.78 -10.71
N GLU A 252 14.52 -2.21 -10.52
CA GLU A 252 14.83 -3.44 -9.79
C GLU A 252 14.26 -3.39 -8.37
N VAL A 253 13.48 -4.41 -8.02
CA VAL A 253 12.97 -4.63 -6.66
C VAL A 253 14.00 -5.44 -5.90
N THR A 254 14.52 -4.89 -4.81
CA THR A 254 15.58 -5.54 -4.01
C THR A 254 15.04 -5.97 -2.65
N VAL A 255 15.59 -7.06 -2.11
CA VAL A 255 15.26 -7.57 -0.78
C VAL A 255 16.46 -7.42 0.13
N SER A 256 16.28 -6.79 1.28
CA SER A 256 17.31 -6.60 2.31
C SER A 256 16.90 -7.29 3.61
N TYR A 257 17.86 -7.95 4.27
CA TYR A 257 17.65 -8.68 5.53
C TYR A 257 18.34 -8.01 6.73
N ASP A 258 19.07 -6.92 6.47
CA ASP A 258 19.76 -6.09 7.45
C ASP A 258 18.78 -5.17 8.21
N LYS A 259 17.71 -4.75 7.54
CA LYS A 259 16.67 -3.87 8.08
C LYS A 259 15.52 -4.60 8.78
N TRP A 260 15.30 -5.89 8.50
CA TRP A 260 14.20 -6.66 9.12
C TRP A 260 14.45 -8.16 9.03
N ALA A 261 14.15 -8.88 10.12
CA ALA A 261 14.49 -10.31 10.25
C ALA A 261 13.75 -11.21 9.23
N ASN A 262 12.54 -10.84 8.81
CA ASN A 262 11.80 -11.57 7.78
C ASN A 262 12.09 -11.03 6.35
N GLY A 263 12.88 -9.96 6.21
CA GLY A 263 13.15 -9.28 4.95
C GLY A 263 12.32 -8.01 4.71
N VAL A 264 12.95 -7.00 4.11
CA VAL A 264 12.36 -5.76 3.61
C VAL A 264 12.51 -5.74 2.10
N ILE A 265 11.47 -5.31 1.39
CA ILE A 265 11.46 -5.18 -0.06
C ILE A 265 11.40 -3.69 -0.40
N ASP A 266 12.40 -3.16 -1.09
CA ASP A 266 12.38 -1.78 -1.60
C ASP A 266 11.60 -1.78 -2.92
N VAL A 267 10.51 -1.00 -2.95
CA VAL A 267 9.64 -0.86 -4.12
C VAL A 267 9.59 0.60 -4.58
N ASN A 268 9.70 0.77 -5.89
CA ASN A 268 9.62 2.05 -6.56
C ASN A 268 8.59 1.98 -7.69
N PHE A 269 7.46 2.65 -7.49
CA PHE A 269 6.41 2.78 -8.47
C PHE A 269 6.64 4.01 -9.34
N THR A 270 6.55 3.82 -10.65
CA THR A 270 6.37 4.89 -11.62
C THR A 270 4.86 5.06 -11.81
N LEU A 271 4.33 6.25 -11.50
CA LEU A 271 2.89 6.55 -11.53
C LEU A 271 2.56 7.46 -12.71
N GLN A 272 1.43 7.22 -13.36
CA GLN A 272 0.81 8.23 -14.20
C GLN A 272 0.53 9.52 -13.40
N PRO A 273 0.57 10.70 -14.03
CA PRO A 273 0.56 11.97 -13.32
C PRO A 273 -0.71 12.26 -12.52
N TYR A 274 -1.82 11.56 -12.81
CA TYR A 274 -3.14 11.83 -12.27
C TYR A 274 -3.65 10.70 -11.35
N GLU A 275 -4.31 11.08 -10.26
CA GLU A 275 -5.26 10.22 -9.55
C GLU A 275 -6.54 10.12 -10.38
N THR A 276 -7.10 8.93 -10.49
CA THR A 276 -8.34 8.68 -11.21
C THR A 276 -9.38 8.09 -10.25
N SER A 277 -10.63 8.52 -10.37
CA SER A 277 -11.75 7.94 -9.60
C SER A 277 -11.91 6.45 -9.91
N ILE A 278 -12.25 5.64 -8.91
CA ILE A 278 -12.54 4.22 -9.15
C ILE A 278 -13.87 4.07 -9.87
N GLU A 279 -14.88 4.80 -9.43
CA GLU A 279 -16.23 4.78 -10.00
C GLU A 279 -16.38 5.89 -11.04
N PRO A 280 -16.91 5.58 -12.24
CA PRO A 280 -17.15 6.60 -13.24
C PRO A 280 -18.35 7.47 -12.86
N PHE A 281 -18.30 8.75 -13.20
CA PHE A 281 -19.51 9.56 -13.23
C PHE A 281 -20.34 9.20 -14.47
N SER A 282 -21.65 9.42 -14.41
CA SER A 282 -22.55 9.24 -15.54
C SER A 282 -23.71 10.21 -15.46
N VAL A 283 -24.01 10.87 -16.58
CA VAL A 283 -25.14 11.80 -16.75
C VAL A 283 -25.91 11.38 -17.98
N VAL A 284 -27.23 11.26 -17.86
CA VAL A 284 -28.13 10.88 -18.94
C VAL A 284 -29.15 11.98 -19.15
N GLU A 285 -29.27 12.45 -20.40
CA GLU A 285 -30.24 13.48 -20.77
C GLU A 285 -30.90 13.15 -22.10
N ASN A 286 -32.17 13.52 -22.24
CA ASN A 286 -32.89 13.40 -23.50
C ASN A 286 -32.86 14.74 -24.24
N ILE A 287 -32.35 14.74 -25.48
CA ILE A 287 -32.30 15.93 -26.31
C ILE A 287 -33.19 15.78 -27.54
N THR A 288 -33.85 16.87 -27.92
CA THR A 288 -34.61 16.97 -29.19
C THR A 288 -34.04 18.12 -29.99
N THR A 289 -33.46 17.81 -31.15
CA THR A 289 -32.68 18.73 -32.00
C THR A 289 -31.41 19.29 -31.32
N SER A 290 -31.51 19.89 -30.13
CA SER A 290 -30.38 20.42 -29.36
C SER A 290 -30.70 20.49 -27.87
N GLY A 291 -29.68 20.34 -27.02
CA GLY A 291 -29.79 20.53 -25.57
C GLY A 291 -28.43 20.70 -24.90
N THR A 292 -28.42 21.31 -23.72
CA THR A 292 -27.21 21.47 -22.91
C THR A 292 -27.29 20.55 -21.70
N ILE A 293 -26.24 19.75 -21.51
CA ILE A 293 -26.11 18.78 -20.42
C ILE A 293 -25.24 19.41 -19.33
N SER A 294 -25.82 19.59 -18.14
CA SER A 294 -25.09 20.10 -16.98
C SER A 294 -24.30 18.98 -16.29
N ILE A 295 -22.99 19.16 -16.19
CA ILE A 295 -22.06 18.16 -15.61
C ILE A 295 -21.52 18.57 -14.22
N SER A 296 -21.77 19.80 -13.79
CA SER A 296 -21.21 20.38 -12.55
C SER A 296 -21.64 19.66 -11.25
N ASN A 297 -22.80 19.00 -11.26
CA ASN A 297 -23.26 18.23 -10.10
C ASN A 297 -22.61 16.85 -9.97
N TYR A 298 -21.88 16.40 -11.00
CA TYR A 298 -21.35 15.03 -11.10
C TYR A 298 -19.83 14.99 -11.15
N VAL A 299 -19.19 16.10 -11.50
CA VAL A 299 -17.75 16.20 -11.63
C VAL A 299 -17.22 17.24 -10.65
N HIS A 300 -16.33 16.78 -9.77
CA HIS A 300 -15.64 17.50 -8.71
C HIS A 300 -14.11 17.37 -8.85
N SER A 301 -13.64 17.02 -10.06
CA SER A 301 -12.24 16.94 -10.43
C SER A 301 -11.54 18.30 -10.29
N ASN A 302 -10.24 18.29 -9.95
CA ASN A 302 -9.41 19.52 -10.00
C ASN A 302 -8.52 19.57 -11.26
N PHE A 303 -8.63 18.55 -12.12
CA PHE A 303 -7.95 18.47 -13.39
C PHE A 303 -8.92 18.10 -14.52
N ASP A 304 -8.60 18.54 -15.73
CA ASP A 304 -9.40 18.30 -16.91
C ASP A 304 -9.49 16.79 -17.21
N THR A 305 -10.65 16.32 -17.63
CA THR A 305 -10.89 14.88 -17.80
C THR A 305 -11.44 14.51 -19.17
N ASN A 306 -11.05 13.31 -19.62
CA ASN A 306 -11.62 12.66 -20.80
C ASN A 306 -12.99 12.07 -20.45
N PHE A 307 -13.83 11.93 -21.48
CA PHE A 307 -15.16 11.39 -21.33
C PHE A 307 -15.50 10.46 -22.49
N LYS A 308 -16.48 9.60 -22.23
CA LYS A 308 -17.15 8.75 -23.20
C LYS A 308 -18.56 9.26 -23.38
N LEU A 309 -18.95 9.34 -24.64
CA LEU A 309 -20.28 9.70 -25.07
C LEU A 309 -20.96 8.44 -25.62
N ASN A 310 -22.19 8.21 -25.19
CA ASN A 310 -23.07 7.20 -25.76
C ASN A 310 -24.40 7.86 -26.15
N VAL A 311 -24.78 7.76 -27.43
CA VAL A 311 -25.98 8.39 -27.98
C VAL A 311 -26.88 7.32 -28.56
N VAL A 312 -28.11 7.23 -28.06
CA VAL A 312 -29.13 6.30 -28.54
C VAL A 312 -30.21 7.08 -29.28
N ASN A 313 -30.47 6.75 -30.54
CA ASN A 313 -31.59 7.35 -31.25
C ASN A 313 -32.91 6.79 -30.71
N THR A 314 -33.66 7.57 -29.95
CA THR A 314 -34.94 7.16 -29.36
C THR A 314 -36.12 7.55 -30.25
N GLY A 315 -35.93 8.50 -31.16
CA GLY A 315 -36.94 8.99 -32.11
C GLY A 315 -37.07 8.14 -33.38
N SER A 316 -38.09 8.47 -34.18
CA SER A 316 -38.33 7.84 -35.49
C SER A 316 -37.49 8.45 -36.63
N THR A 317 -36.96 9.66 -36.42
CA THR A 317 -36.14 10.37 -37.42
C THR A 317 -34.70 9.85 -37.36
N ALA A 318 -34.14 9.44 -38.50
CA ALA A 318 -32.75 8.98 -38.55
C ALA A 318 -31.78 10.13 -38.26
N ILE A 319 -30.74 9.87 -37.46
CA ILE A 319 -29.68 10.83 -37.17
C ILE A 319 -28.52 10.60 -38.15
N ASN A 320 -28.20 11.61 -38.94
CA ASN A 320 -27.07 11.55 -39.89
C ASN A 320 -25.91 12.45 -39.49
N LYS A 321 -26.11 13.31 -38.48
CA LYS A 321 -25.10 14.20 -37.96
C LYS A 321 -25.34 14.44 -36.48
N PHE A 322 -24.31 14.20 -35.68
CA PHE A 322 -24.28 14.53 -34.27
C PHE A 322 -23.18 15.57 -34.04
N THR A 323 -23.42 16.54 -33.16
CA THR A 323 -22.47 17.59 -32.82
C THR A 323 -22.44 17.78 -31.32
N LEU A 324 -21.23 17.76 -30.76
CA LEU A 324 -20.94 18.05 -29.36
C LEU A 324 -20.04 19.27 -29.27
N VAL A 325 -20.35 20.15 -28.32
CA VAL A 325 -19.55 21.32 -27.98
C VAL A 325 -19.33 21.35 -26.48
N VAL A 326 -18.07 21.34 -26.05
CA VAL A 326 -17.71 21.65 -24.66
C VAL A 326 -17.72 23.16 -24.52
N ASN A 327 -18.70 23.71 -23.81
CA ASN A 327 -18.96 25.15 -23.82
C ASN A 327 -17.80 25.96 -23.20
N ALA A 328 -17.16 25.41 -22.17
CA ALA A 328 -16.04 26.04 -21.47
C ALA A 328 -14.84 26.37 -22.37
N THR A 329 -14.50 25.46 -23.29
CA THR A 329 -13.33 25.60 -24.18
C THR A 329 -13.72 25.95 -25.61
N ASN A 330 -15.01 25.86 -25.93
CA ASN A 330 -15.55 25.91 -27.28
C ASN A 330 -14.95 24.84 -28.22
N ASP A 331 -14.41 23.75 -27.65
CA ASP A 331 -13.97 22.59 -28.41
C ASP A 331 -15.19 21.83 -28.93
N LYS A 332 -15.15 21.47 -30.20
CA LYS A 332 -16.29 20.87 -30.90
C LYS A 332 -15.89 19.61 -31.63
N VAL A 333 -16.74 18.60 -31.49
CA VAL A 333 -16.74 17.35 -32.23
C VAL A 333 -17.97 17.30 -33.10
N VAL A 334 -17.77 17.03 -34.38
CA VAL A 334 -18.84 16.75 -35.33
C VAL A 334 -18.68 15.31 -35.80
N ILE A 335 -19.70 14.49 -35.61
CA ILE A 335 -19.77 13.14 -36.17
C ILE A 335 -20.74 13.19 -37.34
N ASP A 336 -20.21 13.31 -38.56
CA ASP A 336 -20.98 13.43 -39.80
C ASP A 336 -21.09 12.06 -40.49
N LEU A 337 -22.10 11.29 -40.08
CA LEU A 337 -22.40 9.96 -40.63
C LEU A 337 -22.86 10.06 -42.09
N GLY A 338 -23.58 11.13 -42.43
CA GLY A 338 -24.12 11.37 -43.77
C GLY A 338 -23.04 11.44 -44.85
N LYS A 339 -21.88 12.07 -44.57
CA LYS A 339 -20.72 12.08 -45.49
C LYS A 339 -20.24 10.70 -45.90
N HIS A 340 -20.50 9.69 -45.07
CA HIS A 340 -20.10 8.30 -45.31
C HIS A 340 -21.28 7.36 -45.57
N SER A 341 -22.45 7.89 -45.94
CA SER A 341 -23.67 7.11 -46.18
C SER A 341 -24.11 6.24 -45.00
N LEU A 342 -23.81 6.69 -43.77
CA LEU A 342 -24.23 6.08 -42.53
C LEU A 342 -25.38 6.88 -41.90
N SER A 343 -26.20 6.22 -41.11
CA SER A 343 -27.25 6.87 -40.31
C SER A 343 -27.59 6.04 -39.08
N MET A 344 -27.94 6.72 -38.00
CA MET A 344 -28.50 6.11 -36.79
C MET A 344 -30.02 6.04 -36.95
N ILE A 345 -30.55 4.86 -37.26
CA ILE A 345 -31.99 4.58 -37.18
C ILE A 345 -32.45 4.48 -35.73
N GLN A 346 -33.74 4.39 -35.48
CA GLN A 346 -34.29 4.19 -34.13
C GLN A 346 -33.63 2.96 -33.45
N GLY A 347 -33.18 3.15 -32.20
CA GLY A 347 -32.46 2.16 -31.41
C GLY A 347 -30.97 2.03 -31.72
N ALA A 348 -30.44 2.71 -32.75
CA ALA A 348 -29.02 2.68 -33.05
C ALA A 348 -28.21 3.46 -32.00
N VAL A 349 -27.00 2.96 -31.74
CA VAL A 349 -26.11 3.43 -30.68
C VAL A 349 -24.83 3.98 -31.28
N LEU A 350 -24.50 5.23 -30.95
CA LEU A 350 -23.25 5.89 -31.32
C LEU A 350 -22.41 6.10 -30.07
N GLU A 351 -21.22 5.52 -30.07
CA GLU A 351 -20.22 5.68 -29.02
C GLU A 351 -19.10 6.60 -29.52
N TYR A 352 -18.62 7.50 -28.67
CA TYR A 352 -17.42 8.30 -28.92
C TYR A 352 -16.53 8.32 -27.67
N ASP A 353 -15.24 8.12 -27.86
CA ASP A 353 -14.22 8.16 -26.82
C ASP A 353 -13.30 9.36 -27.04
N SER A 354 -13.33 10.33 -26.12
CA SER A 354 -12.54 11.56 -26.25
C SER A 354 -11.05 11.35 -26.03
N GLU A 355 -10.63 10.27 -25.36
CA GLU A 355 -9.21 9.98 -25.12
C GLU A 355 -8.50 9.53 -26.40
N TYR A 356 -9.17 8.67 -27.17
CA TYR A 356 -8.63 8.09 -28.39
C TYR A 356 -9.18 8.73 -29.67
N CYS A 357 -10.13 9.67 -29.54
CA CYS A 357 -10.88 10.24 -30.67
C CYS A 357 -11.51 9.18 -31.58
N THR A 358 -11.99 8.07 -31.01
CA THR A 358 -12.60 6.98 -31.77
C THR A 358 -14.11 7.04 -31.67
N ALA A 359 -14.79 6.59 -32.72
CA ALA A 359 -16.25 6.49 -32.74
C ALA A 359 -16.71 5.13 -33.27
N LYS A 360 -17.81 4.62 -32.71
CA LYS A 360 -18.45 3.38 -33.15
C LYS A 360 -19.94 3.58 -33.33
N LEU A 361 -20.49 3.01 -34.40
CA LEU A 361 -21.93 2.92 -34.65
C LEU A 361 -22.35 1.46 -34.58
N ASN A 362 -23.20 1.09 -33.62
CA ASN A 362 -23.61 -0.30 -33.37
C ASN A 362 -22.41 -1.26 -33.30
N ASN A 363 -21.37 -0.89 -32.55
CA ASN A 363 -20.08 -1.58 -32.42
C ASN A 363 -19.19 -1.62 -33.68
N ALA A 364 -19.63 -1.09 -34.82
CA ALA A 364 -18.78 -0.96 -36.01
C ALA A 364 -17.98 0.36 -35.97
N ASP A 365 -16.69 0.30 -36.28
CA ASP A 365 -15.83 1.50 -36.33
C ASP A 365 -16.34 2.51 -37.36
N CYS A 366 -16.60 3.73 -36.90
CA CYS A 366 -16.99 4.86 -37.72
C CYS A 366 -16.12 6.10 -37.46
N THR A 367 -14.90 5.91 -36.92
CA THR A 367 -13.96 6.98 -36.54
C THR A 367 -13.67 7.97 -37.69
N LYS A 368 -13.69 7.49 -38.94
CA LYS A 368 -13.57 8.35 -40.14
C LYS A 368 -14.62 9.46 -40.26
N CYS A 369 -15.76 9.33 -39.56
CA CYS A 369 -16.84 10.32 -39.58
C CYS A 369 -16.63 11.45 -38.55
N VAL A 370 -15.58 11.38 -37.73
CA VAL A 370 -15.28 12.34 -36.67
C VAL A 370 -14.48 13.51 -37.25
N GLU A 371 -14.99 14.72 -37.04
CA GLU A 371 -14.36 15.98 -37.42
C GLU A 371 -14.17 16.85 -36.17
N LEU A 372 -12.93 17.22 -35.88
CA LEU A 372 -12.58 18.14 -34.80
C LEU A 372 -12.41 19.55 -35.35
N THR A 373 -12.90 20.57 -34.64
CA THR A 373 -12.65 21.97 -35.02
C THR A 373 -11.35 22.54 -34.42
N GLY A 374 -10.74 21.82 -33.48
CA GLY A 374 -9.48 22.17 -32.81
C GLY A 374 -8.39 21.13 -33.06
N TYR A 375 -7.17 21.44 -32.61
CA TYR A 375 -6.03 20.51 -32.69
C TYR A 375 -6.09 19.40 -31.64
N ASN A 376 -6.85 19.59 -30.56
CA ASN A 376 -6.95 18.65 -29.45
C ASN A 376 -8.35 18.03 -29.38
N PRO A 377 -8.47 16.79 -28.87
CA PRO A 377 -9.75 16.21 -28.49
C PRO A 377 -10.48 17.10 -27.48
N PRO A 378 -11.82 17.15 -27.48
CA PRO A 378 -12.55 17.84 -26.42
C PRO A 378 -12.29 17.16 -25.08
N ILE A 379 -12.17 17.96 -24.03
CA ILE A 379 -12.03 17.50 -22.65
C ILE A 379 -13.01 18.26 -21.78
N ILE A 380 -13.47 17.64 -20.69
CA ILE A 380 -14.23 18.36 -19.67
C ILE A 380 -13.25 19.25 -18.91
N SER A 381 -13.36 20.55 -19.12
CA SER A 381 -12.53 21.56 -18.47
C SER A 381 -13.08 21.91 -17.10
N VAL A 382 -12.22 21.85 -16.08
CA VAL A 382 -12.59 22.22 -14.70
C VAL A 382 -12.89 23.72 -14.59
N LYS A 383 -12.27 24.55 -15.44
CA LYS A 383 -12.41 26.01 -15.39
C LYS A 383 -13.77 26.55 -15.83
N GLY A 384 -14.59 25.73 -16.49
CA GLY A 384 -15.93 26.11 -16.98
C GLY A 384 -16.92 24.96 -16.85
N ILE A 385 -16.80 24.15 -15.80
CA ILE A 385 -17.62 22.95 -15.64
C ILE A 385 -19.12 23.25 -15.50
N GLU A 386 -19.44 24.46 -15.03
CA GLU A 386 -20.80 24.99 -14.94
C GLU A 386 -21.42 25.28 -16.32
N ASP A 387 -20.60 25.50 -17.36
CA ASP A 387 -21.06 25.84 -18.70
C ASP A 387 -21.69 24.64 -19.42
N GLY A 388 -21.38 23.41 -18.97
CA GLY A 388 -21.95 22.18 -19.51
C GLY A 388 -21.48 21.80 -20.92
N ILE A 389 -22.14 20.81 -21.50
CA ILE A 389 -21.86 20.30 -22.85
C ILE A 389 -23.11 20.44 -23.71
N THR A 390 -23.00 21.17 -24.82
CA THR A 390 -24.10 21.31 -25.77
C THR A 390 -24.05 20.19 -26.80
N CYS A 391 -25.13 19.42 -26.92
CA CYS A 391 -25.30 18.37 -27.90
C CYS A 391 -26.39 18.75 -28.89
N SER A 392 -26.19 18.45 -30.16
CA SER A 392 -27.18 18.71 -31.22
C SER A 392 -27.16 17.63 -32.29
N VAL A 393 -28.34 17.41 -32.87
CA VAL A 393 -28.62 16.44 -33.94
C VAL A 393 -29.32 17.15 -35.09
N ASN A 394 -29.47 16.47 -36.23
CA ASN A 394 -30.29 17.00 -37.33
C ASN A 394 -31.74 17.26 -36.89
N ASN A 395 -32.35 18.27 -37.52
CA ASN A 395 -33.61 18.87 -37.09
C ASN A 395 -34.74 17.83 -36.99
N GLY A 396 -35.39 17.75 -35.83
CA GLY A 396 -36.52 16.85 -35.56
C GLY A 396 -36.17 15.43 -35.15
N ALA A 397 -34.90 15.14 -34.87
CA ALA A 397 -34.49 13.90 -34.23
C ALA A 397 -34.44 14.03 -32.70
N THR A 398 -34.71 12.93 -32.01
CA THR A 398 -34.67 12.82 -30.56
C THR A 398 -33.72 11.70 -30.19
N CYS A 399 -32.82 11.96 -29.26
CA CYS A 399 -31.90 10.96 -28.74
C CYS A 399 -31.71 11.08 -27.24
N GLU A 400 -31.35 9.96 -26.63
CA GLU A 400 -30.81 9.91 -25.29
C GLU A 400 -29.29 10.02 -25.39
N VAL A 401 -28.70 10.91 -24.61
CA VAL A 401 -27.26 11.15 -24.56
C VAL A 401 -26.78 10.81 -23.16
N THR A 402 -25.85 9.88 -23.07
CA THR A 402 -25.12 9.54 -21.85
C THR A 402 -23.69 10.05 -21.96
N ILE A 403 -23.27 10.86 -21.00
CA ILE A 403 -21.87 11.27 -20.83
C ILE A 403 -21.35 10.58 -19.58
N SER A 404 -20.23 9.87 -19.72
CA SER A 404 -19.58 9.18 -18.61
C SER A 404 -18.08 9.36 -18.66
N GLY A 405 -17.40 9.19 -17.54
CA GLY A 405 -15.95 9.33 -17.50
C GLY A 405 -15.43 9.10 -16.10
N TYR A 406 -14.11 9.17 -15.98
CA TYR A 406 -13.46 9.09 -14.69
C TYR A 406 -12.92 10.45 -14.32
N GLU A 407 -13.28 10.94 -13.14
CA GLU A 407 -12.70 12.17 -12.59
C GLU A 407 -11.20 12.02 -12.37
N ARG A 408 -10.45 13.13 -12.55
CA ARG A 408 -9.00 13.17 -12.41
C ARG A 408 -8.53 14.23 -11.41
N TRP A 409 -7.50 13.92 -10.64
CA TRP A 409 -6.84 14.88 -9.75
C TRP A 409 -5.33 14.88 -9.90
N LEU A 410 -4.70 16.04 -9.64
CA LEU A 410 -3.25 16.18 -9.59
C LEU A 410 -2.66 16.04 -8.19
#